data_AF-W2KID8-F1
#
_entry.id   AF-W2KID8-F1
#
_cell.length_a   1.000
_cell.length_b   1.000
_cell.length_c   1.000
_cell.angle_alpha   90.00
_cell.angle_beta   90.00
_cell.angle_gamma   90.00
#
_symmetry.space_group_name_H-M   'P 1'
#
loop_
_entity.id
_entity.type
_entity.pdbx_description
1 polymer ?
#
loop_
_entity_poly.entity_id
_entity_poly.type
_entity_poly.pdbx_seq_one_letter_code
_entity_poly.pdbx_strand_id
1 'polypeptide(L)'
;MCYCPGLTVWSVVTEYFHLFEHGTDPIASSSQSWSLNLQAQRQVVFLRSTMARDIVLGDRRGIDALLEQWKWYSKCFEDVHLQLYRVTKASPSLVWVSSALRVTITRMTLEHVFPHLLGDSENLWRFQLRIMEKNWFLCSPLF
;
A
#
# COMPACT_ATOMS: atom_id res chain seq x y z
N MET A 1 18.10 33.15 3.62
CA MET A 1 17.82 31.77 4.08
C MET A 1 16.33 31.51 3.85
N CYS A 2 15.99 30.76 2.81
CA CYS A 2 14.59 30.39 2.55
C CYS A 2 14.28 29.09 3.31
N TYR A 3 13.27 29.13 4.17
CA TYR A 3 12.70 27.94 4.80
C TYR A 3 11.97 27.14 3.73
N CYS A 4 12.61 26.14 3.15
CA CYS A 4 11.89 25.02 2.56
C CYS A 4 11.60 24.08 3.73
N PRO A 5 10.34 23.85 4.14
CA PRO A 5 10.06 22.87 5.18
C PRO A 5 10.47 21.51 4.62
N GLY A 6 11.67 21.07 4.99
CA GLY A 6 12.31 19.87 4.49
C GLY A 6 11.39 18.68 4.72
N LEU A 7 11.21 17.88 3.68
CA LEU A 7 10.44 16.65 3.62
C LEU A 7 10.60 15.84 4.93
N THR A 8 9.68 15.97 5.89
CA THR A 8 9.80 15.22 7.14
C THR A 8 9.37 13.78 6.92
N VAL A 9 9.86 12.85 7.74
CA VAL A 9 9.37 11.45 7.70
C VAL A 9 7.84 11.39 7.88
N TRP A 10 7.27 12.29 8.68
CA TRP A 10 5.82 12.41 8.82
C TRP A 10 5.11 12.81 7.52
N SER A 11 5.65 13.78 6.79
CA SER A 11 5.14 14.21 5.50
C SER A 11 5.19 13.08 4.48
N VAL A 12 6.28 12.29 4.46
CA VAL A 12 6.41 11.10 3.61
C VAL A 12 5.33 10.07 3.95
N VAL A 13 5.16 9.77 5.24
CA VAL A 13 4.13 8.80 5.68
C VAL A 13 2.75 9.29 5.23
N THR A 14 2.41 10.53 5.54
CA THR A 14 1.09 11.11 5.20
C THR A 14 0.82 11.04 3.70
N GLU A 15 1.79 11.43 2.87
CA GLU A 15 1.66 11.38 1.41
C GLU A 15 1.56 9.94 0.89
N TYR A 16 2.30 8.98 1.47
CA TYR A 16 2.17 7.57 1.12
C TYR A 16 0.74 7.07 1.36
N PHE A 17 0.18 7.33 2.55
CA PHE A 17 -1.17 6.90 2.88
C PHE A 17 -2.23 7.56 2.02
N HIS A 18 -2.04 8.84 1.66
CA HIS A 18 -2.93 9.54 0.75
C HIS A 18 -2.86 8.96 -0.68
N LEU A 19 -1.66 8.77 -1.22
CA LEU A 19 -1.47 8.28 -2.59
C LEU A 19 -2.01 6.86 -2.78
N PHE A 20 -1.89 6.00 -1.77
CA PHE A 20 -2.31 4.60 -1.82
C PHE A 20 -3.62 4.33 -1.07
N GLU A 21 -4.35 5.38 -0.67
CA GLU A 21 -5.60 5.25 0.11
C GLU A 21 -6.57 4.27 -0.57
N HIS A 22 -6.69 4.34 -1.90
CA HIS A 22 -7.58 3.48 -2.68
C HIS A 22 -6.84 2.42 -3.52
N GLY A 23 -5.61 2.11 -3.12
CA GLY A 23 -4.72 1.23 -3.88
C GLY A 23 -4.14 1.90 -5.13
N THR A 24 -3.83 1.10 -6.14
CA THR A 24 -3.26 1.56 -7.41
C THR A 24 -4.19 1.22 -8.55
N ASP A 25 -4.44 2.18 -9.43
CA ASP A 25 -5.22 1.93 -10.62
C ASP A 25 -4.52 0.88 -11.50
N PRO A 26 -5.28 -0.05 -12.10
CA PRO A 26 -4.72 -0.93 -13.11
C PRO A 26 -4.18 -0.06 -14.24
N ILE A 27 -2.88 -0.17 -14.54
CA ILE A 27 -2.29 0.47 -15.71
C ILE A 27 -2.91 -0.23 -16.92
N ALA A 28 -4.03 0.29 -17.41
CA ALA A 28 -4.76 -0.29 -18.52
C ALA A 28 -4.06 0.08 -19.83
N SER A 29 -3.86 -0.94 -20.66
CA SER A 29 -3.49 -0.78 -22.06
C SER A 29 -4.46 0.16 -22.77
N SER A 30 -3.95 1.35 -23.12
CA SER A 30 -4.37 2.22 -24.24
C SER A 30 -5.76 2.87 -24.29
N SER A 31 -6.67 2.71 -23.32
CA SER A 31 -8.02 3.33 -23.45
C SER A 31 -8.67 3.90 -22.18
N GLN A 32 -7.99 3.91 -21.03
CA GLN A 32 -8.54 4.50 -19.80
C GLN A 32 -8.06 5.95 -19.58
N SER A 33 -8.90 6.74 -18.89
CA SER A 33 -8.76 8.17 -18.61
C SER A 33 -7.31 8.59 -18.29
N TRP A 34 -6.85 9.68 -18.91
CA TRP A 34 -5.56 10.33 -18.62
C TRP A 34 -5.28 10.47 -17.12
N SER A 35 -6.31 10.72 -16.31
CA SER A 35 -6.21 10.87 -14.86
C SER A 35 -5.68 9.62 -14.14
N LEU A 36 -6.07 8.41 -14.58
CA LEU A 36 -5.68 7.14 -13.96
C LEU A 36 -4.20 6.84 -14.23
N ASN A 37 -3.74 7.11 -15.45
CA ASN A 37 -2.32 6.99 -15.81
C ASN A 37 -1.45 7.98 -15.01
N LEU A 38 -1.95 9.19 -14.76
CA LEU A 38 -1.24 10.17 -13.95
C LEU A 38 -1.13 9.76 -12.48
N GLN A 39 -2.17 9.16 -11.89
CA GLN A 39 -2.15 8.71 -10.50
C GLN A 39 -1.16 7.57 -10.28
N ALA A 40 -1.20 6.53 -11.13
CA ALA A 40 -0.22 5.44 -11.08
C ALA A 40 1.21 5.96 -11.27
N GLN A 41 1.42 6.92 -12.16
CA GLN A 41 2.73 7.54 -12.36
C GLN A 41 3.20 8.34 -11.13
N ARG A 42 2.30 9.10 -10.48
CA ARG A 42 2.60 9.82 -9.23
C ARG A 42 3.02 8.86 -8.12
N GLN A 43 2.31 7.75 -7.95
CA GLN A 43 2.68 6.69 -7.01
C GLN A 43 4.09 6.15 -7.26
N VAL A 44 4.41 5.81 -8.52
CA VAL A 44 5.74 5.30 -8.89
C VAL A 44 6.84 6.32 -8.61
N VAL A 45 6.65 7.57 -9.04
CA VAL A 45 7.63 8.65 -8.83
C VAL A 45 7.84 8.89 -7.34
N PHE A 46 6.77 8.93 -6.56
CA PHE A 46 6.82 9.12 -5.11
C PHE A 46 7.60 8.00 -4.41
N LEU A 47 7.32 6.73 -4.70
CA LEU A 47 8.06 5.62 -4.07
C LEU A 47 9.55 5.68 -4.41
N ARG A 48 9.89 5.98 -5.67
CA ARG A 48 11.28 6.08 -6.12
C ARG A 48 12.05 7.27 -5.53
N SER A 49 11.36 8.35 -5.18
CA SER A 49 11.99 9.55 -4.62
C SER A 49 12.10 9.52 -3.08
N THR A 50 11.26 8.76 -2.39
CA THR A 50 11.16 8.83 -0.92
C THR A 50 11.59 7.56 -0.20
N MET A 51 11.51 6.39 -0.84
CA MET A 51 11.83 5.11 -0.20
C MET A 51 13.24 4.62 -0.52
N ALA A 52 13.82 3.87 0.43
CA ALA A 52 15.05 3.12 0.19
C ALA A 52 14.85 2.11 -0.96
N ARG A 53 15.86 1.98 -1.83
CA ARG A 53 15.81 1.09 -3.00
C ARG A 53 15.61 -0.38 -2.62
N ASP A 54 16.06 -0.76 -1.43
CA ASP A 54 16.05 -2.10 -0.86
C ASP A 54 15.00 -2.26 0.25
N ILE A 55 13.93 -1.44 0.22
CA ILE A 55 12.80 -1.58 1.14
C ILE A 55 12.34 -3.03 1.27
N VAL A 56 12.16 -3.49 2.51
CA VAL A 56 11.77 -4.87 2.81
C VAL A 56 10.27 -4.94 3.06
N LEU A 57 9.62 -5.92 2.43
CA LEU A 57 8.18 -6.16 2.47
C LEU A 57 7.90 -7.64 2.76
N GLY A 58 7.94 -8.03 4.03
CA GLY A 58 7.98 -9.44 4.41
C GLY A 58 9.19 -10.11 3.76
N ASP A 59 8.94 -11.14 2.95
CA ASP A 59 9.99 -11.89 2.24
C ASP A 59 10.42 -11.25 0.91
N ARG A 60 9.76 -10.16 0.49
CA ARG A 60 10.08 -9.43 -0.75
C ARG A 60 10.93 -8.21 -0.48
N ARG A 61 11.66 -7.75 -1.51
CA ARG A 61 12.54 -6.58 -1.43
C ARG A 61 12.40 -5.70 -2.68
N GLY A 62 12.46 -4.39 -2.45
CA GLY A 62 12.57 -3.36 -3.48
C GLY A 62 11.25 -2.71 -3.86
N ILE A 63 11.36 -1.56 -4.51
CA ILE A 63 10.22 -0.72 -4.90
C ILE A 63 9.31 -1.42 -5.90
N ASP A 64 9.87 -2.18 -6.84
CA ASP A 64 9.08 -2.90 -7.83
C ASP A 64 8.21 -3.98 -7.17
N ALA A 65 8.74 -4.69 -6.17
CA ALA A 65 7.95 -5.66 -5.40
C ALA A 65 6.80 -5.00 -4.61
N LEU A 66 7.01 -3.78 -4.11
CA LEU A 66 5.95 -3.00 -3.46
C LEU A 66 4.86 -2.58 -4.47
N LEU A 67 5.25 -2.09 -5.64
CA LEU A 67 4.33 -1.73 -6.72
C LEU A 67 3.52 -2.94 -7.22
N GLU A 68 4.17 -4.10 -7.38
CA GLU A 68 3.50 -5.35 -7.73
C GLU A 68 2.48 -5.78 -6.68
N GLN A 69 2.80 -5.62 -5.39
CA GLN A 69 1.86 -5.93 -4.32
C GLN A 69 0.62 -5.03 -4.38
N TRP A 70 0.78 -3.73 -4.62
CA TRP A 70 -0.35 -2.81 -4.78
C TRP A 70 -1.20 -3.14 -6.01
N LYS A 71 -0.58 -3.44 -7.15
CA LYS A 71 -1.30 -3.93 -8.33
C LYS A 71 -2.07 -5.21 -8.04
N TRP A 72 -1.47 -6.13 -7.28
CA TRP A 72 -2.12 -7.37 -6.90
C TRP A 72 -3.33 -7.11 -5.98
N TYR A 73 -3.20 -6.25 -4.97
CA TYR A 73 -4.32 -5.88 -4.11
C TYR A 73 -5.47 -5.25 -4.89
N SER A 74 -5.17 -4.26 -5.73
CA SER A 74 -6.18 -3.58 -6.55
C SER A 74 -6.80 -4.45 -7.64
N LYS A 75 -6.14 -5.54 -8.05
CA LYS A 75 -6.69 -6.51 -8.99
C LYS A 75 -7.54 -7.57 -8.29
N CYS A 76 -7.09 -8.03 -7.14
CA CYS A 76 -7.69 -9.18 -6.45
C CYS A 76 -8.83 -8.80 -5.53
N PHE A 77 -8.90 -7.55 -5.07
CA PHE A 77 -9.90 -7.10 -4.11
C PHE A 77 -10.65 -5.87 -4.63
N GLU A 78 -11.92 -5.78 -4.22
CA GLU A 78 -12.73 -4.56 -4.39
C GLU A 78 -12.58 -3.65 -3.17
N ASP A 79 -12.98 -2.38 -3.30
CA ASP A 79 -13.00 -1.38 -2.23
C ASP A 79 -11.72 -1.33 -1.37
N VAL A 80 -10.56 -1.39 -2.03
CA VAL A 80 -9.27 -1.26 -1.35
C VAL A 80 -9.24 0.07 -0.60
N HIS A 81 -9.04 0.03 0.72
CA HIS A 81 -8.93 1.23 1.56
C HIS A 81 -7.81 1.10 2.58
N LEU A 82 -6.74 1.88 2.39
CA LEU A 82 -5.61 1.95 3.29
C LEU A 82 -5.82 3.06 4.33
N GLN A 83 -5.81 2.69 5.61
CA GLN A 83 -6.01 3.61 6.72
C GLN A 83 -4.77 3.69 7.60
N LEU A 84 -4.28 4.91 7.85
CA LEU A 84 -3.27 5.18 8.85
C LEU A 84 -3.91 5.28 10.23
N TYR A 85 -3.40 4.52 11.21
CA TYR A 85 -3.85 4.61 12.60
C TYR A 85 -2.86 5.32 13.50
N ARG A 86 -1.58 4.96 13.40
CA ARG A 86 -0.57 5.50 14.30
C ARG A 86 0.76 5.65 13.61
N VAL A 87 1.44 6.75 13.89
CA VAL A 87 2.86 6.95 13.58
C VAL A 87 3.57 7.14 14.90
N THR A 88 4.58 6.33 15.16
CA THR A 88 5.41 6.41 16.38
C THR A 88 6.84 6.66 15.97
N LYS A 89 7.47 7.68 16.56
CA LYS A 89 8.88 7.97 16.29
C LYS A 89 9.76 6.85 16.85
N ALA A 90 10.60 6.26 15.99
CA ALA A 90 11.60 5.28 16.40
C ALA A 90 12.98 5.94 16.57
N SER A 91 13.35 6.83 15.65
CA SER A 91 14.57 7.64 15.67
C SER A 91 14.31 8.98 14.95
N PRO A 92 15.29 9.89 14.81
CA PRO A 92 15.12 11.09 14.01
C PRO A 92 14.69 10.84 12.55
N SER A 93 15.13 9.73 11.94
CA SER A 93 14.88 9.37 10.54
C SER A 93 14.00 8.14 10.34
N LEU A 94 13.60 7.46 11.42
CA LEU A 94 12.80 6.24 11.39
C LEU A 94 11.50 6.41 12.18
N VAL A 95 10.41 5.91 11.62
CA VAL A 95 9.11 5.83 12.28
C VAL A 95 8.52 4.43 12.15
N TRP A 96 7.77 4.04 13.17
CA TRP A 96 6.87 2.91 13.13
C TRP A 96 5.50 3.37 12.69
N VAL A 97 4.90 2.63 11.78
CA VAL A 97 3.58 2.93 11.26
C VAL A 97 2.66 1.75 11.52
N SER A 98 1.52 2.04 12.13
CA SER A 98 0.41 1.11 12.29
C SER A 98 -0.71 1.53 11.34
N SER A 99 -1.16 0.60 10.51
CA SER A 99 -2.19 0.82 9.50
C SER A 99 -3.06 -0.41 9.30
N ALA A 100 -4.21 -0.22 8.67
CA ALA A 100 -5.04 -1.29 8.16
C ALA A 100 -5.30 -1.12 6.68
N LEU A 101 -5.28 -2.24 5.96
CA LEU A 101 -5.82 -2.35 4.62
C LEU A 101 -7.19 -3.05 4.69
N ARG A 102 -8.25 -2.31 4.43
CA ARG A 102 -9.61 -2.84 4.30
C ARG A 102 -9.87 -3.18 2.84
N VAL A 103 -10.58 -4.27 2.62
CA VAL A 103 -10.90 -4.78 1.28
C VAL A 103 -12.25 -5.48 1.29
N THR A 104 -12.95 -5.43 0.18
CA THR A 104 -14.12 -6.26 -0.11
C THR A 104 -13.66 -7.53 -0.82
N ILE A 105 -13.99 -8.69 -0.22
CA ILE A 105 -13.74 -10.01 -0.81
C ILE A 105 -14.95 -10.39 -1.65
N THR A 106 -14.75 -10.57 -2.95
CA THR A 106 -15.80 -11.01 -3.86
C THR A 106 -15.76 -12.53 -4.06
N ARG A 107 -16.82 -13.08 -4.68
CA ARG A 107 -16.82 -14.47 -5.14
C ARG A 107 -15.64 -14.76 -6.07
N MET A 108 -15.32 -13.84 -6.99
CA MET A 108 -14.17 -13.98 -7.89
C MET A 108 -12.87 -14.08 -7.09
N THR A 109 -12.70 -13.21 -6.08
CA THR A 109 -11.54 -13.25 -5.18
C THR A 109 -11.45 -14.60 -4.46
N LEU A 110 -12.57 -15.12 -3.94
CA LEU A 110 -12.59 -16.42 -3.28
C LEU A 110 -12.21 -17.54 -4.26
N GLU A 111 -12.80 -17.59 -5.45
CA GLU A 111 -12.55 -18.64 -6.44
C GLU A 111 -11.10 -18.66 -6.94
N HIS A 112 -10.44 -17.51 -7.05
CA HIS A 112 -9.12 -17.41 -7.69
C HIS A 112 -7.97 -17.19 -6.71
N VAL A 113 -8.22 -16.56 -5.57
CA VAL A 113 -7.18 -16.20 -4.59
C VAL A 113 -7.27 -17.05 -3.34
N PHE A 114 -8.49 -17.36 -2.88
CA PHE A 114 -8.70 -18.15 -1.67
C PHE A 114 -9.65 -19.34 -1.90
N PRO A 115 -9.39 -20.22 -2.89
CA PRO A 115 -10.35 -21.25 -3.29
C PRO A 115 -10.68 -22.24 -2.16
N HIS A 116 -9.74 -22.40 -1.21
CA HIS A 116 -9.91 -23.23 -0.02
C HIS A 116 -10.99 -22.72 0.93
N LEU A 117 -11.40 -21.45 0.84
CA LEU A 117 -12.45 -20.86 1.69
C LEU A 117 -13.87 -21.14 1.17
N LEU A 118 -14.03 -21.63 -0.07
CA LEU A 118 -15.34 -21.87 -0.67
C LEU A 118 -16.10 -23.07 -0.07
N GLY A 119 -15.41 -23.95 0.66
CA GLY A 119 -16.01 -25.12 1.31
C GLY A 119 -16.51 -24.90 2.74
N ASP A 120 -16.17 -23.76 3.35
CA ASP A 120 -16.33 -23.48 4.79
C ASP A 120 -17.43 -22.42 5.02
N SER A 121 -18.65 -22.71 4.56
CA SER A 121 -19.78 -21.78 4.58
C SER A 121 -20.20 -21.31 5.99
N GLU A 122 -19.83 -22.04 7.04
CA GLU A 122 -20.10 -21.67 8.44
C GLU A 122 -19.07 -20.69 9.04
N ASN A 123 -17.92 -20.47 8.40
CA ASN A 123 -16.83 -19.66 8.94
C ASN A 123 -16.63 -18.30 8.26
N LEU A 124 -17.39 -17.99 7.20
CA LEU A 124 -17.22 -16.77 6.38
C LEU A 124 -17.30 -15.46 7.21
N TRP A 125 -18.11 -15.40 8.26
CA TRP A 125 -18.23 -14.22 9.14
C TRP A 125 -17.07 -14.06 10.13
N ARG A 126 -16.27 -15.12 10.36
CA ARG A 126 -15.03 -15.08 11.16
C ARG A 126 -13.84 -14.57 10.36
N PHE A 127 -13.95 -14.55 9.03
CA PHE A 127 -12.97 -13.94 8.13
C PHE A 127 -13.30 -12.48 7.82
N GLN A 128 -13.69 -11.69 8.84
CA GLN A 128 -13.12 -10.34 8.93
C GLN A 128 -11.62 -10.54 9.04
N LEU A 129 -11.00 -10.77 7.87
CA LEU A 129 -9.65 -11.22 7.70
C LEU A 129 -8.81 -10.30 8.57
N ARG A 130 -8.16 -10.86 9.59
CA ARG A 130 -7.21 -10.16 10.43
C ARG A 130 -6.27 -9.46 9.47
N ILE A 131 -6.56 -8.17 9.29
CA ILE A 131 -5.99 -7.30 8.29
C ILE A 131 -4.49 -7.42 8.48
N MET A 132 -3.74 -7.54 7.38
CA MET A 132 -2.29 -7.67 7.41
C MET A 132 -1.68 -6.55 8.27
N GLU A 133 -1.48 -6.82 9.57
CA GLU A 133 -0.62 -6.07 10.47
C GLU A 133 0.81 -6.36 10.03
N LYS A 134 1.17 -5.85 8.85
CA LYS A 134 2.56 -5.77 8.44
C LYS A 134 3.09 -4.48 9.03
N ASN A 135 3.98 -4.61 10.01
CA ASN A 135 4.82 -3.51 10.45
C ASN A 135 5.66 -3.07 9.25
N TRP A 136 5.30 -1.95 8.65
CA TRP A 136 6.04 -1.39 7.52
C TRP A 136 7.30 -0.68 8.05
N PHE A 137 8.47 -1.06 7.54
CA PHE A 137 9.73 -0.36 7.80
C PHE A 137 9.91 0.70 6.72
N LEU A 138 9.52 1.95 7.03
CA LEU A 138 9.85 3.09 6.18
C LEU A 138 11.22 3.63 6.58
N CYS A 139 12.27 3.20 5.87
CA CYS A 139 13.58 3.82 5.94
C CYS A 139 13.68 4.84 4.80
N SER A 140 13.70 6.14 5.12
CA SER A 140 14.05 7.16 4.15
C SER A 140 15.59 7.25 4.08
N PRO A 141 16.21 7.16 2.89
CA PRO A 141 17.65 7.32 2.74
C PRO A 141 18.08 8.80 2.71
N LEU A 142 17.16 9.75 2.91
CA LEU A 142 17.44 11.18 2.87
C LEU A 142 17.58 11.83 4.26
N PHE A 143 17.84 11.02 5.29
CA PHE A 143 18.30 11.48 6.61
C PHE A 143 19.31 10.53 7.21
#